data_AF-A0A0B6Z634-F1
#
_entry.id   AF-A0A0B6Z634-F1
#
_cell.length_a   1.000
_cell.length_b   1.000
_cell.length_c   1.000
_cell.angle_alpha   90.00
_cell.angle_beta   90.00
_cell.angle_gamma   90.00
#
_symmetry.space_group_name_H-M   'P 1'
#
loop_
_entity.id
_entity.type
_entity.pdbx_description
1 polymer ?
#
loop_
_entity_poly.entity_id
_entity_poly.type
_entity_poly.pdbx_seq_one_letter_code
_entity_poly.pdbx_strand_id
1 'polypeptide(L)'
;PPNLWQKNRLDRMLVEYFLRAGYYNSALKLAKHSNIEDLTNIDLFMMSKEIEDALTKCDTKPCISWCADNRSKLRKMKSTLEFNVRKQEFVELIRENRHMEAVKFA
;
A
#
# COMPACT_ATOMS: atom_id res chain seq x y z
N PRO A 1 -20.67 -28.38 15.51
CA PRO A 1 -20.00 -27.07 15.67
C PRO A 1 -18.61 -27.09 15.01
N PRO A 2 -18.22 -26.05 14.24
CA PRO A 2 -16.88 -25.98 13.70
C PRO A 2 -15.86 -25.94 14.83
N ASN A 3 -14.73 -26.64 14.66
CA ASN A 3 -13.64 -26.57 15.63
C ASN A 3 -12.94 -25.18 15.55
N LEU A 4 -12.18 -24.83 16.58
CA LEU A 4 -11.54 -23.51 16.68
C LEU A 4 -10.66 -23.19 15.45
N TRP A 5 -9.96 -24.20 14.92
CA TRP A 5 -9.12 -24.03 13.73
C TRP A 5 -9.93 -23.70 12.47
N GLN A 6 -11.06 -24.38 12.26
CA GLN A 6 -11.96 -24.11 11.12
C GLN A 6 -12.50 -22.68 11.18
N LYS A 7 -12.85 -22.21 12.38
CA LYS A 7 -13.29 -20.83 12.61
C LYS A 7 -12.18 -19.82 12.31
N ASN A 8 -10.99 -19.99 12.91
CA ASN A 8 -9.86 -19.06 12.69
C ASN A 8 -9.44 -18.98 11.22
N ARG A 9 -9.48 -20.12 10.51
CA ARG A 9 -9.18 -20.15 9.08
C ARG A 9 -10.20 -19.33 8.28
N LEU A 10 -11.49 -19.47 8.58
CA LEU A 10 -12.54 -18.69 7.92
C LEU A 10 -12.39 -17.21 8.23
N ASP A 11 -12.19 -16.85 9.49
CA ASP A 11 -12.02 -15.45 9.91
C ASP A 11 -10.82 -14.80 9.20
N ARG A 12 -9.70 -15.52 9.06
CA ARG A 12 -8.54 -15.02 8.30
C ARG A 12 -8.88 -14.79 6.82
N MET A 13 -9.65 -15.70 6.20
CA MET A 13 -10.08 -15.52 4.80
C MET A 13 -11.01 -14.31 4.64
N LEU A 14 -11.89 -14.06 5.61
CA LEU A 14 -12.77 -12.90 5.62
C LEU A 14 -12.02 -11.59 5.85
N VAL A 15 -11.06 -11.56 6.79
CA VAL A 15 -10.18 -10.40 7.01
C VAL A 15 -9.46 -10.04 5.71
N GLU A 16 -8.85 -11.02 5.05
CA GLU A 16 -8.14 -10.82 3.80
C GLU A 16 -9.07 -10.31 2.67
N TYR A 17 -10.29 -10.84 2.59
CA TYR A 17 -11.30 -10.33 1.65
C TYR A 17 -11.66 -8.87 1.93
N PHE A 18 -11.92 -8.54 3.20
CA PHE A 18 -12.23 -7.17 3.61
C PHE A 18 -11.10 -6.20 3.29
N LEU A 19 -9.84 -6.58 3.50
CA LEU A 19 -8.69 -5.77 3.13
C LEU A 19 -8.63 -5.50 1.62
N ARG A 20 -8.80 -6.53 0.78
CA ARG A 20 -8.83 -6.38 -0.69
C ARG A 20 -9.99 -5.55 -1.20
N ALA A 21 -11.12 -5.58 -0.52
CA ALA A 21 -12.31 -4.82 -0.88
C ALA A 21 -12.33 -3.40 -0.28
N GLY A 22 -11.28 -2.99 0.45
CA GLY A 22 -11.19 -1.66 1.08
C GLY A 22 -11.98 -1.50 2.39
N TYR A 23 -12.52 -2.59 2.96
CA TYR A 23 -13.23 -2.61 4.23
C TYR A 23 -12.28 -2.73 5.44
N TYR A 24 -11.27 -1.86 5.53
CA TYR A 24 -10.20 -1.93 6.53
C TYR A 24 -10.71 -1.96 7.99
N ASN A 25 -11.72 -1.16 8.32
CA ASN A 25 -12.28 -1.13 9.67
C ASN A 25 -12.94 -2.47 10.06
N SER A 26 -13.64 -3.10 9.11
CA SER A 26 -14.25 -4.42 9.32
C SER A 26 -13.18 -5.49 9.47
N ALA A 27 -12.12 -5.43 8.66
CA ALA A 27 -10.96 -6.30 8.75
C ALA A 27 -10.29 -6.22 10.14
N LEU A 28 -9.98 -5.01 10.62
CA LEU A 28 -9.38 -4.80 11.95
C LEU A 28 -10.28 -5.32 13.08
N LYS A 29 -11.58 -5.01 13.03
CA LYS A 29 -12.53 -5.46 14.06
C LYS A 29 -12.64 -6.98 14.12
N LEU A 30 -12.70 -7.65 12.95
CA LEU A 30 -12.77 -9.11 12.90
C LEU A 30 -11.47 -9.76 13.39
N ALA A 31 -10.32 -9.26 12.92
CA ALA A 31 -9.03 -9.80 13.35
C ALA A 31 -8.85 -9.71 14.86
N LYS A 32 -9.19 -8.56 15.46
CA LYS A 32 -9.15 -8.34 16.91
C LYS A 32 -10.17 -9.16 17.69
N HIS A 33 -11.38 -9.28 17.18
CA HIS A 33 -12.40 -10.12 17.83
C HIS A 33 -11.99 -11.59 17.87
N SER A 34 -11.33 -12.08 16.81
CA SER A 34 -10.89 -13.46 16.70
C SER A 34 -9.46 -13.70 17.21
N ASN A 35 -8.76 -12.64 17.67
CA ASN A 35 -7.37 -12.68 18.15
C ASN A 35 -6.41 -13.33 17.12
N ILE A 36 -6.52 -12.88 15.87
CA ILE A 36 -5.75 -13.39 14.72
C ILE A 36 -4.98 -12.28 14.00
N GLU A 37 -4.79 -11.10 14.61
CA GLU A 37 -4.07 -9.97 13.99
C GLU A 37 -2.72 -10.40 13.43
N ASP A 38 -1.91 -11.11 14.21
CA ASP A 38 -0.58 -11.61 13.84
C ASP A 38 -0.60 -12.64 12.70
N LEU A 39 -1.78 -13.17 12.36
CA LEU A 39 -1.97 -14.13 11.27
C LEU A 39 -2.49 -13.48 9.99
N THR A 40 -2.58 -12.16 9.94
CA THR A 40 -3.19 -11.39 8.84
C THR A 40 -2.20 -10.44 8.20
N ASN A 41 -2.52 -9.95 7.00
CA ASN A 41 -1.69 -9.00 6.27
C ASN A 41 -2.10 -7.54 6.51
N ILE A 42 -2.75 -7.22 7.64
CA ILE A 42 -3.34 -5.91 7.89
C ILE A 42 -2.33 -4.78 7.66
N ASP A 43 -1.15 -4.85 8.28
CA ASP A 43 -0.15 -3.79 8.20
C ASP A 43 0.32 -3.53 6.77
N LEU A 44 0.47 -4.58 5.95
CA LEU A 44 0.85 -4.44 4.55
C LEU A 44 -0.24 -3.72 3.75
N PHE A 45 -1.50 -4.06 3.98
CA PHE A 45 -2.63 -3.38 3.32
C PHE A 45 -2.81 -1.95 3.80
N MET A 46 -2.55 -1.65 5.07
CA MET A 46 -2.61 -0.29 5.61
C MET A 46 -1.51 0.58 5.01
N MET A 47 -0.27 0.07 4.90
CA MET A 47 0.81 0.76 4.20
C MET A 47 0.47 1.05 2.74
N SER A 48 -0.07 0.06 2.01
CA SER A 48 -0.52 0.28 0.62
C SER A 48 -1.61 1.36 0.55
N LYS A 49 -2.59 1.32 1.46
CA LYS A 49 -3.65 2.32 1.53
C LYS A 49 -3.10 3.73 1.76
N GLU A 50 -2.18 3.91 2.69
CA GLU A 50 -1.57 5.21 2.96
C GLU A 50 -0.85 5.77 1.72
N ILE A 51 -0.15 4.91 0.98
CA ILE A 51 0.49 5.28 -0.28
C ILE A 51 -0.54 5.66 -1.35
N GLU A 52 -1.61 4.87 -1.49
CA GLU A 52 -2.70 5.14 -2.44
C GLU A 52 -3.43 6.46 -2.13
N ASP A 53 -3.71 6.73 -0.85
CA ASP A 53 -4.32 7.97 -0.37
C ASP A 53 -3.42 9.19 -0.63
N ALA A 54 -2.11 9.05 -0.47
CA ALA A 54 -1.14 10.10 -0.76
C ALA A 54 -1.06 10.39 -2.27
N LEU A 55 -0.96 9.35 -3.10
CA LEU A 55 -0.93 9.49 -4.56
C LEU A 55 -2.21 10.14 -5.10
N THR A 56 -3.37 9.82 -4.52
CA THR A 56 -4.66 10.46 -4.87
C THR A 56 -4.65 11.97 -4.59
N LYS A 57 -3.88 12.40 -3.60
CA LYS A 57 -3.67 13.82 -3.24
C LYS A 57 -2.48 14.45 -3.99
N CYS A 58 -1.96 13.77 -5.02
CA CYS A 58 -0.78 14.17 -5.77
C CYS A 58 0.52 14.23 -4.94
N ASP A 59 0.56 13.62 -3.75
CA ASP A 59 1.79 13.49 -2.97
C ASP A 59 2.51 12.18 -3.33
N THR A 60 3.59 12.29 -4.08
CA THR A 60 4.38 11.15 -4.57
C THR A 60 5.44 10.68 -3.57
N LYS A 61 5.76 11.47 -2.54
CA LYS A 61 6.91 11.22 -1.65
C LYS A 61 6.81 9.89 -0.91
N PRO A 62 5.67 9.48 -0.33
CA PRO A 62 5.56 8.20 0.38
C PRO A 62 5.82 7.01 -0.55
N CYS A 63 5.30 7.06 -1.78
CA CYS A 63 5.50 6.01 -2.77
C CYS A 63 6.97 5.91 -3.21
N ILE A 64 7.63 7.05 -3.43
CA ILE A 64 9.06 7.10 -3.79
C ILE A 64 9.92 6.49 -2.67
N SER A 65 9.65 6.85 -1.41
CA SER A 65 10.35 6.27 -0.25
C SER A 65 10.16 4.75 -0.22
N TRP A 66 8.93 4.28 -0.37
CA TRP A 66 8.63 2.85 -0.40
C TRP A 66 9.34 2.12 -1.55
N CYS A 67 9.45 2.74 -2.73
CA CYS A 67 10.20 2.21 -3.85
C CYS A 67 11.70 2.06 -3.52
N ALA A 68 12.29 3.05 -2.83
CA ALA A 68 13.69 2.98 -2.42
C ALA A 68 13.94 1.80 -1.45
N ASP A 69 13.07 1.64 -0.45
CA ASP A 69 13.16 0.56 0.55
C ASP A 69 12.96 -0.83 -0.08
N ASN A 70 12.19 -0.92 -1.17
CA ASN A 70 11.85 -2.17 -1.85
C ASN A 70 12.58 -2.38 -3.19
N ARG A 71 13.61 -1.57 -3.49
CA ARG A 71 14.28 -1.53 -4.80
C ARG A 71 14.71 -2.89 -5.34
N SER A 72 15.31 -3.75 -4.52
CA SER A 72 15.76 -5.08 -4.94
C SER A 72 14.60 -6.01 -5.34
N LYS A 73 13.47 -5.95 -4.62
CA LYS A 73 12.26 -6.71 -4.94
C LYS A 73 11.63 -6.20 -6.24
N LEU A 74 11.49 -4.88 -6.37
CA LEU A 74 10.94 -4.23 -7.56
C LEU A 74 11.75 -4.55 -8.81
N ARG A 75 13.09 -4.54 -8.71
CA ARG A 75 13.99 -4.94 -9.81
C ARG A 75 13.79 -6.40 -10.21
N LYS A 76 13.69 -7.32 -9.25
CA LYS A 76 13.44 -8.76 -9.52
C LYS A 76 12.10 -8.97 -10.22
N MET A 77 11.09 -8.19 -9.86
CA MET A 77 9.76 -8.21 -10.48
C MET A 77 9.69 -7.44 -11.82
N LYS A 78 10.78 -6.79 -12.25
CA LYS A 78 10.80 -5.88 -13.41
C LYS A 78 9.69 -4.82 -13.34
N SER A 79 9.40 -4.33 -12.14
CA SER A 79 8.35 -3.33 -11.90
C SER A 79 8.76 -1.97 -12.46
N THR A 80 7.81 -1.30 -13.13
CA THR A 80 7.96 0.07 -13.65
C THR A 80 7.46 1.14 -12.67
N LEU A 81 7.10 0.75 -11.43
CA LEU A 81 6.48 1.63 -10.45
C LEU A 81 7.33 2.87 -10.13
N GLU A 82 8.60 2.69 -9.74
CA GLU A 82 9.49 3.81 -9.37
C GLU A 82 9.60 4.82 -10.51
N PHE A 83 9.76 4.34 -11.76
CA PHE A 83 9.80 5.20 -12.94
C PHE A 83 8.50 5.99 -13.14
N ASN A 84 7.34 5.33 -13.04
CA ASN A 84 6.05 6.00 -13.20
C ASN A 84 5.79 7.04 -12.11
N VAL A 85 6.18 6.77 -10.87
CA VAL A 85 6.02 7.71 -9.75
C VAL A 85 6.97 8.90 -9.90
N ARG A 86 8.21 8.70 -10.35
CA ARG A 86 9.15 9.81 -10.66
C ARG A 86 8.65 10.70 -11.79
N LYS A 87 8.05 10.11 -12.83
CA LYS A 87 7.37 10.88 -13.88
C LYS A 87 6.21 11.71 -13.32
N GLN A 88 5.42 11.15 -12.39
CA GLN A 88 4.37 11.91 -11.72
C GLN A 88 4.96 13.06 -10.86
N GLU A 89 6.04 12.82 -10.13
CA GLU A 89 6.76 13.85 -9.36
C GLU A 89 7.21 15.01 -10.25
N PHE A 90 7.74 14.71 -11.44
CA PHE A 90 8.06 15.73 -12.43
C PHE A 90 6.82 16.55 -12.82
N VAL A 91 5.69 15.90 -13.10
CA VAL A 91 4.42 16.59 -13.43
C VAL A 91 3.98 17.51 -12.30
N GLU A 92 4.09 17.08 -11.04
CA GLU A 92 3.75 17.93 -9.89
C GLU A 92 4.68 19.13 -9.75
N LEU A 93 6.00 18.97 -9.97
CA LEU A 93 6.94 20.09 -9.95
C LEU A 93 6.59 21.14 -11.02
N ILE A 94 6.16 20.71 -12.21
CA ILE A 94 5.71 21.63 -13.26
C ILE A 94 4.41 22.33 -12.85
N ARG A 95 3.44 21.62 -12.24
CA ARG A 95 2.18 22.22 -11.74
C ARG A 95 2.42 23.26 -10.65
N GLU A 96 3.46 23.08 -9.84
CA GLU A 96 3.90 24.02 -8.81
C GLU A 96 4.77 25.18 -9.35
N ASN A 97 4.96 25.29 -10.68
CA ASN A 97 5.87 26.24 -11.33
C ASN A 97 7.35 26.12 -10.88
N ARG A 98 7.75 24.95 -10.38
CA ARG A 98 9.13 24.63 -9.93
C ARG A 98 9.96 24.04 -11.07
N HIS A 99 9.99 24.73 -12.21
CA HIS A 99 10.62 24.25 -13.45
C HIS A 99 12.10 23.89 -13.28
N MET A 100 12.87 24.70 -12.54
CA MET A 100 14.29 24.46 -12.30
C MET A 100 14.55 23.17 -11.51
N GLU A 101 13.62 22.78 -10.64
CA GLU A 101 13.72 21.52 -9.90
C GLU A 101 13.30 20.35 -10.78
N ALA A 102 12.24 20.52 -11.59
CA ALA A 102 11.81 19.51 -12.55
C ALA A 102 12.91 19.12 -13.54
N VAL A 103 13.68 20.10 -14.05
CA VAL A 103 14.79 19.85 -15.00
C VAL A 103 15.89 18.98 -14.39
N LYS A 104 16.09 18.97 -13.06
CA LYS A 104 17.07 18.08 -12.41
C LYS A 104 16.70 16.59 -12.51
N PHE A 105 15.44 16.28 -12.81
CA PHE A 105 14.93 14.92 -12.95
C PHE A 105 14.86 14.44 -14.40
N ALA A 106 15.14 15.31 -15.38
CA ALA A 106 15.18 14.99 -16.81
C ALA A 106 16.57 14.52 -17.25
#